data_AF-A0AAU4AF90-F1
#
_entry.id   AF-A0AAU4AF90-F1
#
_cell.length_a   1.000
_cell.length_b   1.000
_cell.length_c   1.000
_cell.angle_alpha   90.00
_cell.angle_beta   90.00
_cell.angle_gamma   90.00
#
_symmetry.space_group_name_H-M   'P 1'
#
loop_
_entity.id
_entity.type
_entity.pdbx_description
1 polymer ?
#
loop_
_entity_poly.entity_id
_entity_poly.type
_entity_poly.pdbx_seq_one_letter_code
_entity_poly.pdbx_strand_id
1 'polypeptide(L)'
;MSAGHATTAAHPASTAVLDAVLADRAGPVAVRLLQLSQSGDAFVRREAMELLSSAGGRTPWPEAAEAAFARLTDPDEAVRRRAAFLVVRAGGRDLALRALGELTEPVVRTALADLLGGSVGHLRDDPLASVRFLARLDALRAAPAEQWPRLDRALFADAREAARHLDGIGWRWGHVLCGLGREDHLYALVARLIGDPATRDIGAGLAREACHDLRAAPVVLLPLLVRHCGEGISPAMAEALTTASISEAAMRTHGALIAEVPFTPYPKARRPSGGPPPSYDSTSAAAVLQAKPVSIGRLLHAPEIFGALLDAGPLTFRQAAQLYGLTFERPCRMQGVCAPLWLRHAGPTALPRLLALMTPHLGDYGIGEYYAQGLARMGRRAAPALPSLTAVIDRRTRIPVNDSSRDGEMMLDETMLAAAVEARRAILADCGRHRAGQIRNSRAITP
;
A
#
# COMPACT_ATOMS: atom_id res chain seq x y z
N MET A 1 -27.94 7.87 6.08
CA MET A 1 -27.04 8.26 4.98
C MET A 1 -27.05 9.77 4.89
N SER A 2 -26.06 10.46 5.45
CA SER A 2 -25.95 11.91 5.33
C SER A 2 -25.68 12.24 3.85
N ALA A 3 -26.58 12.96 3.20
CA ALA A 3 -26.31 13.52 1.88
C ALA A 3 -25.06 14.41 2.00
N GLY A 4 -24.05 14.16 1.17
CA GLY A 4 -22.86 15.01 1.11
C GLY A 4 -23.23 16.44 0.73
N HIS A 5 -22.42 17.40 1.14
CA HIS A 5 -22.59 18.81 0.78
C HIS A 5 -21.73 19.12 -0.46
N ALA A 6 -21.88 20.31 -1.04
CA ALA A 6 -21.12 20.77 -2.21
C ALA A 6 -19.58 20.78 -2.05
N THR A 7 -19.08 20.42 -0.88
CA THR A 7 -17.65 20.35 -0.53
C THR A 7 -17.16 18.91 -0.36
N THR A 8 -18.05 17.93 -0.46
CA THR A 8 -17.65 16.52 -0.51
C THR A 8 -17.00 16.25 -1.87
N ALA A 9 -15.81 15.66 -1.87
CA ALA A 9 -15.11 15.28 -3.09
C ALA A 9 -16.05 14.44 -4.00
N ALA A 10 -16.09 14.80 -5.29
CA ALA A 10 -16.99 14.21 -6.29
C ALA A 10 -18.51 14.44 -6.07
N HIS A 11 -18.91 15.38 -5.20
CA HIS A 11 -20.30 15.84 -5.15
C HIS A 11 -20.64 16.60 -6.45
N PRO A 12 -21.80 16.37 -7.10
CA PRO A 12 -22.13 16.99 -8.38
C PRO A 12 -22.02 18.52 -8.38
N ALA A 13 -22.40 19.18 -7.28
CA ALA A 13 -22.26 20.62 -7.13
C ALA A 13 -20.79 21.08 -7.04
N SER A 14 -19.91 20.31 -6.39
CA SER A 14 -18.48 20.59 -6.37
C SER A 14 -17.91 20.49 -7.78
N THR A 15 -18.26 19.42 -8.49
CA THR A 15 -17.80 19.19 -9.87
C THR A 15 -18.25 20.32 -10.79
N ALA A 16 -19.51 20.75 -10.71
CA ALA A 16 -20.02 21.86 -11.51
C ALA A 16 -19.30 23.18 -11.24
N VAL A 17 -18.98 23.49 -9.98
CA VAL A 17 -18.20 24.69 -9.62
C VAL A 17 -16.79 24.59 -10.18
N LEU A 18 -16.12 23.44 -10.02
CA LEU A 18 -14.77 23.22 -10.52
C LEU A 18 -14.71 23.33 -12.06
N ASP A 19 -15.66 22.70 -12.76
CA ASP A 19 -15.76 22.75 -14.22
C ASP A 19 -15.97 24.18 -14.71
N ALA A 20 -16.84 24.95 -14.04
CA ALA A 20 -17.07 26.36 -14.39
C ALA A 20 -15.82 27.23 -14.18
N VAL A 21 -15.09 27.04 -13.08
CA VAL A 21 -13.84 27.77 -12.81
C VAL A 21 -12.73 27.37 -13.77
N LEU A 22 -12.63 26.08 -14.13
CA LEU A 22 -11.65 25.60 -15.09
C LEU A 22 -11.94 26.09 -16.51
N ALA A 23 -13.21 26.25 -16.87
CA ALA A 23 -13.63 26.81 -18.15
C ALA A 23 -13.34 28.32 -18.25
N ASP A 24 -13.56 29.07 -17.16
CA ASP A 24 -13.31 30.50 -17.12
C ASP A 24 -12.89 30.98 -15.71
N ARG A 25 -11.58 31.19 -15.54
CA ARG A 25 -10.98 31.67 -14.28
C ARG A 25 -11.24 33.15 -14.00
N ALA A 26 -11.68 33.93 -14.99
CA ALA A 26 -12.14 35.30 -14.82
C ALA A 26 -13.67 35.39 -14.73
N GLY A 27 -14.36 34.26 -14.91
CA GLY A 27 -15.80 34.17 -14.97
C GLY A 27 -16.49 34.43 -13.63
N PRO A 28 -17.82 34.58 -13.65
CA PRO A 28 -18.60 34.96 -12.48
C PRO A 28 -18.49 33.95 -11.32
N VAL A 29 -18.32 32.66 -11.62
CA VAL A 29 -18.16 31.62 -10.59
C VAL A 29 -16.80 31.76 -9.88
N ALA A 30 -15.73 31.99 -10.65
CA ALA A 30 -14.39 32.21 -10.10
C ALA A 30 -14.33 33.50 -9.26
N VAL A 31 -14.89 34.60 -9.78
CA VAL A 31 -15.01 35.87 -9.06
C VAL A 31 -15.80 35.68 -7.76
N ARG A 32 -16.92 34.95 -7.81
CA ARG A 32 -17.72 34.68 -6.61
C ARG A 32 -16.94 33.87 -5.58
N LEU A 33 -16.17 32.88 -6.01
CA LEU A 33 -15.38 32.04 -5.12
C LEU A 33 -14.25 32.84 -4.43
N LEU A 34 -13.58 33.73 -5.17
CA LEU A 34 -12.61 34.69 -4.63
C LEU A 34 -13.26 35.66 -3.62
N GLN A 35 -14.49 36.10 -3.86
CA GLN A 35 -15.22 36.90 -2.86
C GLN A 35 -15.57 36.10 -1.60
N LEU A 36 -15.96 34.83 -1.73
CA LEU A 36 -16.27 33.97 -0.59
C LEU A 36 -15.05 33.70 0.31
N SER A 37 -13.84 33.78 -0.24
CA SER A 37 -12.60 33.69 0.55
C SER A 37 -12.43 34.85 1.54
N GLN A 38 -13.22 35.91 1.40
CA GLN A 38 -13.26 37.08 2.28
C GLN A 38 -14.46 37.10 3.23
N SER A 39 -15.27 36.03 3.26
CA SER A 39 -16.45 35.91 4.13
C SER A 39 -16.12 36.14 5.60
N GLY A 40 -17.04 36.73 6.37
CA GLY A 40 -16.93 36.81 7.83
C GLY A 40 -16.96 35.43 8.51
N ASP A 41 -17.57 34.44 7.88
CA ASP A 41 -17.67 33.06 8.37
C ASP A 41 -16.41 32.25 8.02
N ALA A 42 -15.71 31.74 9.05
CA ALA A 42 -14.51 30.92 8.89
C ALA A 42 -14.77 29.59 8.16
N PHE A 43 -15.95 28.98 8.32
CA PHE A 43 -16.33 27.80 7.54
C PHE A 43 -16.36 28.12 6.05
N VAL A 44 -17.06 29.20 5.65
CA VAL A 44 -17.13 29.63 4.26
C VAL A 44 -15.74 29.93 3.69
N ARG A 45 -14.86 30.59 4.45
CA ARG A 45 -13.49 30.84 4.01
C ARG A 45 -12.69 29.56 3.79
N ARG A 46 -12.81 28.57 4.69
CA ARG A 46 -12.14 27.25 4.55
C ARG A 46 -12.58 26.54 3.28
N GLU A 47 -13.89 26.46 3.05
CA GLU A 47 -14.45 25.77 1.89
C GLU A 47 -14.12 26.49 0.57
N ALA A 48 -14.13 27.83 0.57
CA ALA A 48 -13.71 28.60 -0.59
C ALA A 48 -12.24 28.33 -0.95
N MET A 49 -11.34 28.30 0.04
CA MET A 49 -9.93 27.99 -0.19
C MET A 49 -9.70 26.56 -0.68
N GLU A 50 -10.48 25.58 -0.19
CA GLU A 50 -10.42 24.19 -0.65
C GLU A 50 -10.83 24.07 -2.12
N LEU A 51 -11.92 24.74 -2.52
CA LEU A 51 -12.40 24.75 -3.90
C LEU A 51 -11.43 25.49 -4.83
N LEU A 52 -10.87 26.63 -4.40
CA LEU A 52 -9.83 27.34 -5.17
C LEU A 52 -8.58 26.47 -5.36
N SER A 53 -8.17 25.75 -4.32
CA SER A 53 -7.04 24.82 -4.36
C SER A 53 -7.28 23.64 -5.30
N SER A 54 -8.49 23.11 -5.31
CA SER A 54 -8.91 22.03 -6.20
C SER A 54 -8.99 22.49 -7.66
N ALA A 55 -9.43 23.72 -7.91
CA ALA A 55 -9.48 24.35 -9.24
C ALA A 55 -8.11 24.83 -9.73
N GLY A 56 -7.16 25.05 -8.81
CA GLY A 56 -5.75 25.28 -9.09
C GLY A 56 -5.13 24.07 -9.78
N GLY A 57 -5.23 24.01 -11.11
CA GLY A 57 -4.54 23.04 -11.94
C GLY A 57 -3.01 23.24 -11.94
N ARG A 58 -2.32 22.71 -12.93
CA ARG A 58 -0.85 22.90 -13.09
C ARG A 58 -0.44 24.32 -13.52
N THR A 59 -1.41 25.18 -13.84
CA THR A 59 -1.16 26.54 -14.31
C THR A 59 -1.32 27.55 -13.18
N PRO A 60 -0.36 28.48 -13.02
CA PRO A 60 -0.47 29.57 -12.06
C PRO A 60 -1.80 30.31 -12.16
N TRP A 61 -2.27 30.81 -11.02
CA TRP A 61 -3.50 31.61 -10.91
C TRP A 61 -3.26 32.78 -9.93
N PRO A 62 -2.77 33.92 -10.43
CA PRO A 62 -2.34 35.04 -9.60
C PRO A 62 -3.41 35.56 -8.64
N GLU A 63 -4.66 35.72 -9.09
CA GLU A 63 -5.75 36.26 -8.26
C GLU A 63 -6.09 35.34 -7.09
N ALA A 64 -6.07 34.01 -7.31
CA ALA A 64 -6.24 33.04 -6.24
C ALA A 64 -5.04 33.03 -5.28
N ALA A 65 -3.82 33.22 -5.79
CA ALA A 65 -2.62 33.34 -4.98
C ALA A 65 -2.64 34.60 -4.10
N GLU A 66 -3.09 35.74 -4.63
CA GLU A 66 -3.26 37.00 -3.88
C GLU A 66 -4.33 36.85 -2.79
N ALA A 67 -5.48 36.26 -3.12
CA ALA A 67 -6.53 35.98 -2.16
C ALA A 67 -6.05 35.06 -1.03
N ALA A 68 -5.21 34.06 -1.36
CA ALA A 68 -4.57 33.19 -0.38
C ALA A 68 -3.55 33.94 0.48
N PHE A 69 -2.69 34.75 -0.14
CA PHE A 69 -1.66 35.51 0.57
C PHE A 69 -2.28 36.43 1.64
N ALA A 70 -3.40 37.09 1.31
CA ALA A 70 -4.16 37.93 2.24
C ALA A 70 -4.78 37.16 3.43
N ARG A 71 -4.76 35.82 3.42
CA ARG A 71 -5.29 34.93 4.47
C ARG A 71 -4.21 34.17 5.23
N LEU A 72 -2.92 34.43 4.98
CA LEU A 72 -1.83 33.83 5.75
C LEU A 72 -1.81 34.29 7.22
N THR A 73 -2.54 35.34 7.58
CA THR A 73 -2.72 35.82 8.96
C THR A 73 -4.17 35.71 9.43
N ASP A 74 -4.99 34.85 8.81
CA ASP A 74 -6.39 34.63 9.22
C ASP A 74 -6.45 34.16 10.69
N PRO A 75 -7.45 34.59 11.50
CA PRO A 75 -7.60 34.10 12.87
C PRO A 75 -7.82 32.58 12.94
N ASP A 76 -8.45 31.97 11.92
CA ASP A 76 -8.67 30.53 11.84
C ASP A 76 -7.43 29.81 11.28
N GLU A 77 -6.87 28.91 12.08
CA GLU A 77 -5.67 28.13 11.72
C GLU A 77 -5.86 27.27 10.46
N ALA A 78 -7.04 26.71 10.27
CA ALA A 78 -7.34 25.85 9.13
C ALA A 78 -7.52 26.68 7.84
N VAL A 79 -7.95 27.94 7.93
CA VAL A 79 -7.87 28.89 6.82
C VAL A 79 -6.41 29.20 6.49
N ARG A 80 -5.57 29.50 7.51
CA ARG A 80 -4.14 29.78 7.31
C ARG A 80 -3.40 28.63 6.61
N ARG A 81 -3.63 27.38 7.03
CA ARG A 81 -3.04 26.19 6.38
C ARG A 81 -3.46 26.05 4.91
N ARG A 82 -4.76 26.22 4.61
CA ARG A 82 -5.27 26.15 3.23
C ARG A 82 -4.78 27.30 2.36
N ALA A 83 -4.64 28.49 2.94
CA ALA A 83 -4.03 29.63 2.28
C ALA A 83 -2.57 29.34 1.90
N ALA A 84 -1.76 28.78 2.81
CA ALA A 84 -0.39 28.35 2.51
C ALA A 84 -0.35 27.33 1.34
N PHE A 85 -1.27 26.36 1.34
CA PHE A 85 -1.45 25.43 0.23
C PHE A 85 -1.71 26.11 -1.10
N LEU A 86 -2.68 27.02 -1.13
CA LEU A 86 -3.07 27.72 -2.33
C LEU A 86 -1.96 28.67 -2.83
N VAL A 87 -1.19 29.31 -1.93
CA VAL A 87 -0.03 30.14 -2.31
C VAL A 87 1.00 29.32 -3.10
N VAL A 88 1.37 28.14 -2.62
CA VAL A 88 2.34 27.27 -3.32
C VAL A 88 1.76 26.79 -4.66
N ARG A 89 0.49 26.39 -4.67
CA ARG A 89 -0.14 25.76 -5.82
C ARG A 89 -0.51 26.74 -6.94
N ALA A 90 -1.05 27.91 -6.59
CA ALA A 90 -1.50 28.93 -7.53
C ALA A 90 -0.44 30.01 -7.81
N GLY A 91 0.36 30.38 -6.82
CA GLY A 91 1.40 31.42 -6.95
C GLY A 91 2.78 30.88 -7.32
N GLY A 92 2.99 29.58 -7.17
CA GLY A 92 4.26 28.93 -7.49
C GLY A 92 5.32 29.06 -6.39
N ARG A 93 6.47 28.43 -6.66
CA ARG A 93 7.57 28.25 -5.70
C ARG A 93 8.19 29.55 -5.22
N ASP A 94 8.40 30.52 -6.11
CA ASP A 94 9.11 31.76 -5.77
C ASP A 94 8.30 32.65 -4.82
N LEU A 95 6.98 32.74 -5.04
CA LEU A 95 6.09 33.45 -4.13
C LEU A 95 6.06 32.80 -2.75
N ALA A 96 5.98 31.46 -2.71
CA ALA A 96 5.99 30.72 -1.46
C ALA A 96 7.32 30.85 -0.69
N LEU A 97 8.48 30.84 -1.37
CA LEU A 97 9.78 31.07 -0.74
C LEU A 97 9.89 32.49 -0.17
N ARG A 98 9.36 33.50 -0.88
CA ARG A 98 9.29 34.87 -0.38
C ARG A 98 8.42 34.96 0.87
N ALA A 99 7.22 34.40 0.82
CA ALA A 99 6.30 34.34 1.96
C ALA A 99 6.95 33.65 3.18
N LEU A 100 7.66 32.56 2.94
CA LEU A 100 8.42 31.85 3.96
C LEU A 100 9.59 32.68 4.53
N GLY A 101 10.16 33.62 3.78
CA GLY A 101 11.18 34.55 4.29
C GLY A 101 10.62 35.65 5.19
N GLU A 102 9.38 36.08 4.96
CA GLU A 102 8.77 37.25 5.60
C GLU A 102 7.94 36.91 6.85
N LEU A 103 7.22 35.79 6.83
CA LEU A 103 6.30 35.42 7.91
C LEU A 103 7.05 34.87 9.11
N THR A 104 6.59 35.13 10.34
CA THR A 104 7.17 34.55 11.56
C THR A 104 6.28 33.51 12.22
N GLU A 105 5.01 33.41 11.79
CA GLU A 105 4.00 32.54 12.40
C GLU A 105 4.32 31.05 12.15
N PRO A 106 4.40 30.21 13.20
CA PRO A 106 4.89 28.84 13.06
C PRO A 106 4.08 27.90 12.18
N VAL A 107 2.74 27.98 12.24
CA VAL A 107 1.86 27.07 11.48
C VAL A 107 2.02 27.30 9.99
N VAL A 108 1.97 28.54 9.55
CA VAL A 108 2.05 28.95 8.15
C VAL A 108 3.44 28.69 7.59
N ARG A 109 4.50 29.05 8.33
CA ARG A 109 5.88 28.75 7.91
C ARG A 109 6.08 27.24 7.73
N THR A 110 5.58 26.44 8.68
CA THR A 110 5.67 24.97 8.59
C THR A 110 4.90 24.43 7.39
N ALA A 111 3.67 24.91 7.17
CA ALA A 111 2.84 24.49 6.04
C ALA A 111 3.48 24.85 4.69
N LEU A 112 3.99 26.08 4.53
CA LEU A 112 4.72 26.50 3.33
C LEU A 112 5.96 25.64 3.11
N ALA A 113 6.76 25.41 4.15
CA ALA A 113 7.97 24.61 4.06
C ALA A 113 7.68 23.16 3.66
N ASP A 114 6.62 22.56 4.21
CA ASP A 114 6.22 21.20 3.89
C ASP A 114 5.86 21.03 2.41
N LEU A 115 5.09 21.98 1.89
CA LEU A 115 4.62 21.97 0.50
C LEU A 115 5.71 22.30 -0.51
N LEU A 116 6.71 23.10 -0.11
CA LEU A 116 7.85 23.44 -0.94
C LEU A 116 8.81 22.25 -1.15
N GLY A 117 8.74 21.22 -0.30
CA GLY A 117 9.52 19.99 -0.42
C GLY A 117 11.02 20.25 -0.53
N GLY A 118 11.71 19.68 -1.51
CA GLY A 118 13.17 19.79 -1.66
C GLY A 118 13.71 21.20 -1.90
N SER A 119 12.82 22.19 -2.04
CA SER A 119 13.19 23.60 -2.11
C SER A 119 13.70 24.16 -0.77
N VAL A 120 13.36 23.53 0.35
CA VAL A 120 13.72 24.04 1.69
C VAL A 120 15.01 23.46 2.27
N GLY A 121 15.75 22.62 1.53
CA GLY A 121 16.98 21.99 2.03
C GLY A 121 18.07 22.96 2.54
N HIS A 122 17.99 24.23 2.14
CA HIS A 122 18.89 25.29 2.63
C HIS A 122 18.51 25.85 4.03
N LEU A 123 17.28 25.61 4.51
CA LEU A 123 16.74 26.15 5.76
C LEU A 123 17.08 25.28 7.00
N ARG A 124 18.27 24.68 7.05
CA ARG A 124 18.68 23.77 8.14
C ARG A 124 18.93 24.47 9.48
N ASP A 125 19.06 25.79 9.44
CA ASP A 125 19.31 26.68 10.58
C ASP A 125 18.12 27.63 10.83
N ASP A 126 16.94 27.33 10.27
CA ASP A 126 15.70 28.07 10.51
C ASP A 126 15.38 28.17 12.02
N PRO A 127 14.82 29.27 12.54
CA PRO A 127 14.45 29.37 13.95
C PRO A 127 13.41 28.31 14.38
N LEU A 128 12.55 27.84 13.47
CA LEU A 128 11.53 26.84 13.77
C LEU A 128 12.03 25.41 13.58
N ALA A 129 11.88 24.59 14.61
CA ALA A 129 12.30 23.19 14.57
C ALA A 129 11.58 22.37 13.49
N SER A 130 10.31 22.65 13.20
CA SER A 130 9.55 21.99 12.14
C SER A 130 10.12 22.26 10.74
N VAL A 131 10.50 23.51 10.45
CA VAL A 131 11.14 23.89 9.18
C VAL A 131 12.54 23.29 9.08
N ARG A 132 13.34 23.37 10.16
CA ARG A 132 14.65 22.69 10.20
C ARG A 132 14.52 21.19 9.99
N PHE A 133 13.54 20.56 10.62
CA PHE A 133 13.28 19.12 10.49
C PHE A 133 13.01 18.75 9.03
N LEU A 134 12.11 19.46 8.35
CA LEU A 134 11.80 19.24 6.93
C LEU A 134 13.04 19.46 6.04
N ALA A 135 13.78 20.54 6.26
CA ALA A 135 15.02 20.83 5.53
C ALA A 135 16.09 19.74 5.72
N ARG A 136 16.23 19.22 6.95
CA ARG A 136 17.18 18.15 7.29
C ARG A 136 16.74 16.81 6.74
N LEU A 137 15.44 16.54 6.70
CA LEU A 137 14.88 15.32 6.11
C LEU A 137 15.13 15.31 4.59
N ASP A 138 14.97 16.45 3.93
CA ASP A 138 15.31 16.60 2.52
C ASP A 138 16.81 16.43 2.26
N ALA A 139 17.65 17.10 3.07
CA ALA A 139 19.10 16.91 3.00
C ALA A 139 19.51 15.45 3.19
N LEU A 140 18.85 14.70 4.08
CA LEU A 140 19.12 13.29 4.32
C LEU A 140 18.87 12.42 3.08
N ARG A 141 17.86 12.74 2.26
CA ARG A 141 17.56 11.99 1.02
C ARG A 141 18.70 12.06 -0.01
N ALA A 142 19.40 13.20 -0.08
CA ALA A 142 20.46 13.44 -1.06
C ALA A 142 21.87 13.26 -0.48
N ALA A 143 22.00 13.16 0.84
CA ALA A 143 23.29 13.11 1.51
C ALA A 143 24.00 11.76 1.32
N PRO A 144 25.33 11.76 1.16
CA PRO A 144 26.13 10.54 1.17
C PRO A 144 26.20 9.94 2.58
N ALA A 145 26.52 8.64 2.68
CA ALA A 145 26.38 7.85 3.90
C ALA A 145 27.18 8.40 5.10
N GLU A 146 28.30 9.06 4.85
CA GLU A 146 29.18 9.63 5.88
C GLU A 146 28.49 10.78 6.65
N GLN A 147 27.51 11.45 6.03
CA GLN A 147 26.80 12.57 6.63
C GLN A 147 25.57 12.14 7.44
N TRP A 148 25.06 10.92 7.23
CA TRP A 148 23.85 10.44 7.86
C TRP A 148 23.88 10.53 9.40
N PRO A 149 24.93 10.09 10.12
CA PRO A 149 24.93 10.14 11.59
C PRO A 149 24.83 11.56 12.16
N ARG A 150 25.27 12.58 11.41
CA ARG A 150 25.12 13.99 11.82
C ARG A 150 23.69 14.46 11.58
N LEU A 151 23.10 14.13 10.43
CA LEU A 151 21.72 14.49 10.10
C LEU A 151 20.71 13.79 11.00
N ASP A 152 20.92 12.50 11.31
CA ASP A 152 20.05 11.75 12.23
C ASP A 152 20.02 12.37 13.63
N ARG A 153 21.19 12.76 14.15
CA ARG A 153 21.29 13.46 15.45
C ARG A 153 20.56 14.80 15.44
N ALA A 154 20.66 15.53 14.33
CA ALA A 154 20.01 16.82 14.16
C ALA A 154 18.47 16.68 14.03
N LEU A 155 18.00 15.70 13.27
CA LEU A 155 16.57 15.34 13.17
C LEU A 155 16.01 14.90 14.52
N PHE A 156 16.74 14.04 15.24
CA PHE A 156 16.34 13.59 16.57
C PHE A 156 16.21 14.76 17.56
N ALA A 157 17.15 15.72 17.52
CA ALA A 157 17.12 16.90 18.39
C ALA A 157 15.91 17.82 18.10
N ASP A 158 15.49 17.93 16.84
CA ASP A 158 14.34 18.75 16.45
C ASP A 158 12.99 18.04 16.62
N ALA A 159 12.96 16.70 16.59
CA ALA A 159 11.74 15.91 16.42
C ALA A 159 10.61 16.29 17.40
N ARG A 160 10.93 16.43 18.69
CA ARG A 160 9.94 16.78 19.73
C ARG A 160 9.35 18.17 19.52
N GLU A 161 10.19 19.15 19.23
CA GLU A 161 9.76 20.54 19.04
C GLU A 161 8.99 20.68 17.72
N ALA A 162 9.47 20.03 16.66
CA ALA A 162 8.82 20.00 15.36
C ALA A 162 7.39 19.46 15.46
N ALA A 163 7.13 18.45 16.31
CA ALA A 163 5.82 17.82 16.46
C ALA A 163 4.72 18.76 16.95
N ARG A 164 5.07 19.96 17.46
CA ARG A 164 4.08 20.98 17.85
C ARG A 164 3.39 21.64 16.66
N HIS A 165 4.03 21.62 15.49
CA HIS A 165 3.56 22.34 14.30
C HIS A 165 3.57 21.49 13.03
N LEU A 166 4.23 20.34 13.07
CA LEU A 166 4.34 19.41 11.96
C LEU A 166 3.72 18.06 12.34
N ASP A 167 2.63 17.72 11.65
CA ASP A 167 2.01 16.41 11.76
C ASP A 167 2.80 15.35 10.98
N GLY A 168 2.72 14.12 11.45
CA GLY A 168 3.20 12.97 10.69
C GLY A 168 4.73 12.86 10.56
N ILE A 169 5.47 13.41 11.51
CA ILE A 169 6.94 13.31 11.56
C ILE A 169 7.42 11.87 11.42
N GLY A 170 6.76 10.94 12.12
CA GLY A 170 7.13 9.52 12.12
C GLY A 170 7.11 8.90 10.73
N TRP A 171 6.00 9.05 10.00
CA TRP A 171 5.86 8.44 8.67
C TRP A 171 6.79 9.11 7.64
N ARG A 172 6.94 10.44 7.69
CA ARG A 172 7.86 11.17 6.79
C ARG A 172 9.31 10.71 6.96
N TRP A 173 9.73 10.54 8.21
CA TRP A 173 11.08 10.07 8.53
C TRP A 173 11.27 8.61 8.18
N GLY A 174 10.30 7.75 8.51
CA GLY A 174 10.27 6.33 8.14
C GLY A 174 10.44 6.14 6.62
N HIS A 175 9.67 6.89 5.82
CA HIS A 175 9.72 6.79 4.36
C HIS A 175 11.12 7.08 3.79
N VAL A 176 11.82 8.08 4.34
CA VAL A 176 13.20 8.39 3.93
C VAL A 176 14.16 7.28 4.35
N LEU A 177 14.06 6.76 5.57
CA LEU A 177 14.94 5.70 6.05
C LEU A 177 14.74 4.38 5.29
N CYS A 178 13.49 4.03 4.96
CA CYS A 178 13.16 2.90 4.10
C CYS A 178 13.75 3.07 2.70
N GLY A 179 13.61 4.25 2.08
CA GLY A 179 14.19 4.56 0.77
C GLY A 179 15.72 4.50 0.74
N LEU A 180 16.39 4.79 1.86
CA LEU A 180 17.84 4.66 2.01
C LEU A 180 18.30 3.23 2.39
N GLY A 181 17.38 2.27 2.55
CA GLY A 181 17.72 0.90 2.94
C GLY A 181 18.28 0.76 4.35
N ARG A 182 17.97 1.69 5.26
CA ARG A 182 18.55 1.77 6.62
C ARG A 182 17.72 1.02 7.67
N GLU A 183 17.40 -0.23 7.38
CA GLU A 183 16.49 -1.08 8.18
C GLU A 183 16.89 -1.17 9.67
N ASP A 184 18.12 -1.58 9.98
CA ASP A 184 18.54 -1.76 11.38
C ASP A 184 18.55 -0.44 12.15
N HIS A 185 18.94 0.65 11.49
CA HIS A 185 18.93 1.98 12.09
C HIS A 185 17.51 2.45 12.37
N LEU A 186 16.58 2.18 11.44
CA LEU A 186 15.16 2.47 11.60
C LEU A 186 14.65 1.80 12.87
N TYR A 187 14.89 0.49 13.05
CA TYR A 187 14.41 -0.23 14.25
C TYR A 187 15.00 0.32 15.54
N ALA A 188 16.30 0.65 15.56
CA ALA A 188 16.95 1.27 16.71
C ALA A 188 16.34 2.65 17.03
N LEU A 189 16.00 3.43 16.01
CA LEU A 189 15.36 4.73 16.15
C LEU A 189 13.92 4.61 16.67
N VAL A 190 13.14 3.64 16.17
CA VAL A 190 11.80 3.31 16.70
C VAL A 190 11.90 3.03 18.20
N ALA A 191 12.78 2.10 18.59
CA ALA A 191 12.94 1.71 19.99
C ALA A 191 13.27 2.92 20.89
N ARG A 192 14.15 3.81 20.42
CA ARG A 192 14.52 5.03 21.14
C ARG A 192 13.35 6.02 21.26
N LEU A 193 12.63 6.29 20.17
CA LEU A 193 11.55 7.26 20.14
C LEU A 193 10.32 6.79 20.94
N ILE A 194 9.98 5.50 20.85
CA ILE A 194 8.86 4.90 21.60
C ILE A 194 9.13 4.87 23.11
N GLY A 195 10.39 4.70 23.51
CA GLY A 195 10.81 4.68 24.90
C GLY A 195 10.61 6.00 25.64
N ASP A 196 10.66 7.14 24.96
CA ASP A 196 10.40 8.46 25.53
C ASP A 196 8.92 8.85 25.31
N PRO A 197 8.13 9.07 26.38
CA PRO A 197 6.75 9.54 26.27
C PRO A 197 6.56 10.78 25.38
N ALA A 198 7.54 11.69 25.34
CA ALA A 198 7.45 12.92 24.57
C ALA A 198 7.63 12.73 23.05
N THR A 199 8.17 11.59 22.61
CA THR A 199 8.37 11.26 21.18
C THR A 199 7.67 9.97 20.76
N ARG A 200 6.87 9.38 21.65
CA ARG A 200 6.27 8.07 21.44
C ARG A 200 5.44 7.97 20.17
N ASP A 201 4.62 8.99 19.90
CA ASP A 201 3.77 9.02 18.70
C ASP A 201 4.58 9.14 17.41
N ILE A 202 5.73 9.81 17.46
CA ILE A 202 6.69 9.85 16.35
C ILE A 202 7.26 8.46 16.10
N GLY A 203 7.68 7.77 17.17
CA GLY A 203 8.17 6.40 17.11
C GLY A 203 7.12 5.41 16.58
N ALA A 204 5.87 5.55 17.01
CA ALA A 204 4.75 4.74 16.53
C ALA A 204 4.46 4.99 15.03
N GLY A 205 4.42 6.24 14.59
CA GLY A 205 4.27 6.58 13.17
C GLY A 205 5.41 6.04 12.30
N LEU A 206 6.64 6.07 12.82
CA LEU A 206 7.82 5.52 12.15
C LEU A 206 7.79 3.98 12.09
N ALA A 207 7.30 3.33 13.14
CA ALA A 207 7.07 1.89 13.17
C ALA A 207 5.99 1.45 12.17
N ARG A 208 4.90 2.21 12.08
CA ARG A 208 3.82 1.97 11.10
C ARG A 208 4.35 2.03 9.68
N GLU A 209 5.10 3.08 9.33
CA GLU A 209 5.70 3.21 8.00
C GLU A 209 6.67 2.06 7.68
N ALA A 210 7.48 1.65 8.65
CA ALA A 210 8.35 0.50 8.48
C ALA A 210 7.57 -0.80 8.22
N CYS A 211 6.42 -0.99 8.87
CA CYS A 211 5.56 -2.14 8.60
C CYS A 211 4.99 -2.13 7.17
N HIS A 212 4.74 -0.94 6.59
CA HIS A 212 4.28 -0.80 5.21
C HIS A 212 5.37 -1.09 4.17
N ASP A 213 6.64 -0.83 4.47
CA ASP A 213 7.72 -1.01 3.49
C ASP A 213 8.54 -2.29 3.68
N LEU A 214 8.74 -2.72 4.92
CA LEU A 214 9.65 -3.80 5.31
C LEU A 214 8.88 -5.00 5.84
N ARG A 215 9.19 -6.19 5.32
CA ARG A 215 8.48 -7.43 5.72
C ARG A 215 8.82 -7.93 7.11
N ALA A 216 10.04 -7.66 7.58
CA ALA A 216 10.48 -8.08 8.91
C ALA A 216 9.92 -7.16 10.02
N ALA A 217 9.59 -5.91 9.69
CA ALA A 217 9.22 -4.88 10.67
C ALA A 217 8.07 -5.29 11.61
N PRO A 218 6.95 -5.89 11.15
CA PRO A 218 5.88 -6.29 12.06
C PRO A 218 6.34 -7.29 13.13
N VAL A 219 7.21 -8.25 12.78
CA VAL A 219 7.74 -9.23 13.74
C VAL A 219 8.69 -8.55 14.73
N VAL A 220 9.56 -7.67 14.25
CA VAL A 220 10.57 -6.99 15.07
C VAL A 220 9.95 -5.94 16.00
N LEU A 221 8.98 -5.16 15.50
CA LEU A 221 8.48 -3.96 16.18
C LEU A 221 7.25 -4.22 17.05
N LEU A 222 6.45 -5.25 16.79
CA LEU A 222 5.23 -5.52 17.56
C LEU A 222 5.49 -5.65 19.07
N PRO A 223 6.50 -6.40 19.54
CA PRO A 223 6.80 -6.47 20.98
C PRO A 223 7.14 -5.11 21.60
N LEU A 224 7.79 -4.22 20.85
CA LEU A 224 8.13 -2.86 21.31
C LEU A 224 6.87 -1.99 21.40
N LEU A 225 6.00 -2.05 20.39
CA LEU A 225 4.73 -1.32 20.39
C LEU A 225 3.86 -1.73 21.59
N VAL A 226 3.70 -3.04 21.81
CA VAL A 226 2.91 -3.57 22.95
C VAL A 226 3.52 -3.15 24.28
N ARG A 227 4.85 -3.25 24.45
CA ARG A 227 5.52 -2.87 25.72
C ARG A 227 5.24 -1.43 26.13
N HIS A 228 5.04 -0.54 25.17
CA HIS A 228 4.93 0.90 25.40
C HIS A 228 3.53 1.46 25.13
N CYS A 229 2.51 0.61 24.93
CA CYS A 229 1.15 1.07 24.62
C CYS A 229 0.44 1.74 25.81
N GLY A 230 0.86 1.50 27.06
CA GLY A 230 0.34 2.15 28.27
C GLY A 230 -1.18 1.96 28.49
N GLU A 231 -1.73 2.62 29.51
CA GLU A 231 -3.19 2.59 29.81
C GLU A 231 -4.01 3.49 28.87
N GLY A 232 -3.36 4.42 28.16
CA GLY A 232 -3.98 5.31 27.18
C GLY A 232 -3.27 5.21 25.84
N ILE A 233 -3.82 4.42 24.93
CA ILE A 233 -3.25 4.22 23.59
C ILE A 233 -3.55 5.46 22.74
N SER A 234 -2.50 6.14 22.29
CA SER A 234 -2.63 7.26 21.35
C SER A 234 -3.13 6.77 19.98
N PRO A 235 -3.76 7.62 19.16
CA PRO A 235 -4.16 7.25 17.79
C PRO A 235 -2.99 6.69 16.96
N ALA A 236 -1.80 7.32 17.04
CA ALA A 236 -0.62 6.85 16.33
C ALA A 236 -0.16 5.45 16.77
N MET A 237 -0.22 5.16 18.08
CA MET A 237 0.09 3.84 18.62
C MET A 237 -0.95 2.80 18.19
N ALA A 238 -2.24 3.14 18.25
CA ALA A 238 -3.32 2.26 17.81
C ALA A 238 -3.16 1.92 16.32
N GLU A 239 -2.90 2.91 15.47
CA GLU A 239 -2.65 2.72 14.04
C GLU A 239 -1.43 1.82 13.77
N ALA A 240 -0.34 2.00 14.51
CA ALA A 240 0.85 1.17 14.36
C ALA A 240 0.61 -0.28 14.78
N LEU A 241 -0.11 -0.52 15.88
CA LEU A 241 -0.53 -1.84 16.33
C LEU A 241 -1.46 -2.51 15.31
N THR A 242 -2.44 -1.75 14.80
CA THR A 242 -3.35 -2.21 13.74
C THR A 242 -2.58 -2.67 12.51
N THR A 243 -1.64 -1.85 12.00
CA THR A 243 -0.81 -2.23 10.85
C THR A 243 0.05 -3.45 11.15
N ALA A 244 0.76 -3.49 12.28
CA ALA A 244 1.60 -4.62 12.64
C ALA A 244 0.78 -5.93 12.74
N SER A 245 -0.46 -5.86 13.22
CA SER A 245 -1.37 -7.01 13.34
C SER A 245 -1.83 -7.61 12.01
N ILE A 246 -1.65 -6.90 10.88
CA ILE A 246 -1.95 -7.43 9.55
C ILE A 246 -1.00 -8.60 9.22
N SER A 247 0.23 -8.58 9.73
CA SER A 247 1.21 -9.63 9.42
C SER A 247 0.91 -10.95 10.13
N GLU A 248 0.70 -12.00 9.35
CA GLU A 248 0.45 -13.34 9.90
C GLU A 248 1.67 -13.92 10.61
N ALA A 249 2.88 -13.54 10.19
CA ALA A 249 4.11 -13.95 10.87
C ALA A 249 4.22 -13.31 12.26
N ALA A 250 3.93 -12.00 12.36
CA ALA A 250 3.92 -11.30 13.64
C ALA A 250 2.86 -11.87 14.58
N MET A 251 1.63 -12.08 14.09
CA MET A 251 0.55 -12.64 14.90
C MET A 251 0.80 -14.07 15.36
N ARG A 252 1.44 -14.91 14.54
CA ARG A 252 1.85 -16.26 14.99
C ARG A 252 2.95 -16.21 16.05
N THR A 253 3.87 -15.27 15.95
CA THR A 253 5.04 -15.19 16.85
C THR A 253 4.71 -14.48 18.16
N HIS A 254 3.85 -13.46 18.10
CA HIS A 254 3.62 -12.49 19.19
C HIS A 254 2.14 -12.24 19.48
N GLY A 255 1.22 -13.00 18.89
CA GLY A 255 -0.23 -12.78 19.08
C GLY A 255 -0.70 -12.84 20.53
N ALA A 256 0.00 -13.58 21.39
CA ALA A 256 -0.30 -13.59 22.83
C ALA A 256 -0.04 -12.21 23.49
N LEU A 257 0.97 -11.46 23.03
CA LEU A 257 1.30 -10.14 23.60
C LEU A 257 0.22 -9.11 23.29
N ILE A 258 -0.38 -9.18 22.10
CA ILE A 258 -1.34 -8.18 21.64
C ILE A 258 -2.79 -8.49 22.08
N ALA A 259 -3.06 -9.71 22.57
CA ALA A 259 -4.39 -10.16 22.97
C ALA A 259 -4.98 -9.34 24.13
N GLU A 260 -4.13 -8.76 24.97
CA GLU A 260 -4.51 -7.95 26.13
C GLU A 260 -4.56 -6.44 25.84
N VAL A 261 -4.20 -6.03 24.61
CA VAL A 261 -4.12 -4.62 24.22
C VAL A 261 -5.45 -4.17 23.61
N PRO A 262 -6.10 -3.12 24.13
CA PRO A 262 -7.38 -2.64 23.60
C PRO A 262 -7.19 -1.83 22.31
N PHE A 263 -7.06 -2.50 21.17
CA PHE A 263 -7.06 -1.88 19.84
C PHE A 263 -8.01 -2.62 18.89
N THR A 264 -8.39 -1.96 17.79
CA THR A 264 -9.26 -2.57 16.76
C THR A 264 -8.39 -3.19 15.66
N PRO A 265 -8.37 -4.53 15.50
CA PRO A 265 -7.63 -5.17 14.43
C PRO A 265 -8.09 -4.70 13.06
N TYR A 266 -7.18 -4.71 12.09
CA TYR A 266 -7.54 -4.35 10.73
C TYR A 266 -8.62 -5.33 10.21
N PRO A 267 -9.71 -4.84 9.61
CA PRO A 267 -10.75 -5.71 9.09
C PRO A 267 -10.14 -6.56 7.97
N LYS A 268 -9.94 -7.86 8.23
CA LYS A 268 -9.69 -8.78 7.14
C LYS A 268 -10.88 -8.69 6.22
N ALA A 269 -10.68 -8.24 4.98
CA ALA A 269 -11.72 -8.34 3.97
C ALA A 269 -12.14 -9.80 3.91
N ARG A 270 -13.31 -10.12 4.50
CA ARG A 270 -13.89 -11.44 4.32
C ARG A 270 -14.08 -11.54 2.82
N ARG A 271 -13.24 -12.34 2.15
CA ARG A 271 -13.64 -12.91 0.87
C ARG A 271 -15.04 -13.45 1.13
N PRO A 272 -16.08 -12.98 0.43
CA PRO A 272 -17.39 -13.57 0.60
C PRO A 272 -17.15 -15.06 0.51
N SER A 273 -17.44 -15.77 1.60
CA SER A 273 -17.48 -17.21 1.59
C SER A 273 -18.57 -17.51 0.58
N GLY A 274 -18.18 -17.66 -0.68
CA GLY A 274 -19.04 -18.22 -1.69
C GLY A 274 -19.59 -19.47 -1.05
N GLY A 275 -20.90 -19.68 -1.18
CA GLY A 275 -21.49 -20.95 -0.79
C GLY A 275 -20.65 -22.11 -1.35
N PRO A 276 -20.80 -23.32 -0.79
CA PRO A 276 -20.05 -24.48 -1.26
C PRO A 276 -20.03 -24.49 -2.79
N PRO A 277 -18.84 -24.63 -3.42
CA PRO A 277 -18.74 -24.52 -4.86
C PRO A 277 -19.73 -25.51 -5.49
N PRO A 278 -20.46 -25.10 -6.54
CA PRO A 278 -21.42 -25.98 -7.18
C PRO A 278 -20.72 -27.26 -7.62
N SER A 279 -21.31 -28.40 -7.26
CA SER A 279 -20.84 -29.71 -7.68
C SER A 279 -21.35 -29.97 -9.09
N TYR A 280 -20.43 -30.20 -10.03
CA TYR A 280 -20.75 -30.64 -11.38
C TYR A 280 -20.43 -32.12 -11.54
N ASP A 281 -21.32 -32.87 -12.16
CA ASP A 281 -20.99 -34.15 -12.78
C ASP A 281 -20.48 -33.93 -14.21
N SER A 282 -19.97 -34.98 -14.87
CA SER A 282 -19.44 -34.87 -16.24
C SER A 282 -20.49 -34.38 -17.24
N THR A 283 -21.76 -34.74 -17.05
CA THR A 283 -22.87 -34.41 -17.95
C THR A 283 -23.23 -32.94 -17.88
N SER A 284 -23.44 -32.42 -16.67
CA SER A 284 -23.71 -31.00 -16.41
C SER A 284 -22.53 -30.12 -16.77
N ALA A 285 -21.29 -30.55 -16.50
CA ALA A 285 -20.08 -29.84 -16.92
C ALA A 285 -19.98 -29.72 -18.45
N ALA A 286 -20.27 -30.81 -19.18
CA ALA A 286 -20.26 -30.82 -20.64
C ALA A 286 -21.34 -29.88 -21.22
N ALA A 287 -22.56 -29.91 -20.66
CA ALA A 287 -23.65 -29.03 -21.09
C ALA A 287 -23.30 -27.54 -20.90
N VAL A 288 -22.70 -27.18 -19.76
CA VAL A 288 -22.25 -25.81 -19.50
C VAL A 288 -21.21 -25.37 -20.54
N LEU A 289 -20.22 -26.20 -20.86
CA LEU A 289 -19.19 -25.85 -21.85
C LEU A 289 -19.73 -25.80 -23.29
N GLN A 290 -20.71 -26.63 -23.62
CA GLN A 290 -21.33 -26.61 -24.95
C GLN A 290 -22.04 -25.28 -25.24
N ALA A 291 -22.65 -24.67 -24.22
CA ALA A 291 -23.27 -23.35 -24.29
C ALA A 291 -22.26 -22.18 -24.37
N LYS A 292 -20.96 -22.45 -24.24
CA LYS A 292 -19.90 -21.44 -24.27
C LYS A 292 -19.14 -21.43 -25.60
N PRO A 293 -18.59 -20.26 -26.00
CA PRO A 293 -17.70 -20.17 -27.15
C PRO A 293 -16.42 -20.97 -26.91
N VAL A 294 -15.69 -21.27 -27.99
CA VAL A 294 -14.39 -21.95 -27.92
C VAL A 294 -13.33 -21.01 -27.31
N SER A 295 -13.33 -19.73 -27.71
CA SER A 295 -12.44 -18.67 -27.22
C SER A 295 -12.91 -18.09 -25.87
N ILE A 296 -13.24 -18.95 -24.91
CA ILE A 296 -13.71 -18.50 -23.60
C ILE A 296 -12.56 -17.90 -22.79
N GLY A 297 -12.59 -16.57 -22.60
CA GLY A 297 -11.61 -15.86 -21.79
C GLY A 297 -11.90 -15.85 -20.28
N ARG A 298 -13.12 -16.21 -19.86
CA ARG A 298 -13.55 -16.28 -18.45
C ARG A 298 -14.63 -17.33 -18.26
N LEU A 299 -14.48 -18.17 -17.23
CA LEU A 299 -15.49 -19.15 -16.84
C LEU A 299 -15.56 -19.22 -15.32
N LEU A 300 -16.71 -18.84 -14.75
CA LEU A 300 -16.98 -19.08 -13.35
C LEU A 300 -17.02 -20.59 -13.10
N HIS A 301 -16.42 -21.06 -12.01
CA HIS A 301 -16.31 -22.49 -11.66
C HIS A 301 -15.53 -23.35 -12.66
N ALA A 302 -14.60 -22.73 -13.42
CA ALA A 302 -13.70 -23.47 -14.32
C ALA A 302 -13.02 -24.70 -13.65
N PRO A 303 -12.45 -24.60 -12.42
CA PRO A 303 -11.80 -25.77 -11.81
C PRO A 303 -12.76 -26.91 -11.51
N GLU A 304 -13.99 -26.65 -11.10
CA GLU A 304 -15.00 -27.67 -10.84
C GLU A 304 -15.49 -28.32 -12.15
N ILE A 305 -15.79 -27.52 -13.17
CA ILE A 305 -16.27 -27.99 -14.48
C ILE A 305 -15.21 -28.87 -15.17
N PHE A 306 -13.99 -28.37 -15.31
CA PHE A 306 -12.92 -29.13 -15.97
C PHE A 306 -12.39 -30.27 -15.10
N GLY A 307 -12.45 -30.13 -13.77
CA GLY A 307 -12.15 -31.22 -12.84
C GLY A 307 -13.05 -32.42 -13.07
N ALA A 308 -14.38 -32.22 -13.04
CA ALA A 308 -15.37 -33.27 -13.26
C ALA A 308 -15.20 -33.96 -14.63
N LEU A 309 -14.89 -33.20 -15.69
CA LEU A 309 -14.65 -33.77 -17.02
C LEU A 309 -13.36 -34.61 -17.06
N LEU A 310 -12.28 -34.13 -16.46
CA LEU A 310 -11.00 -34.85 -16.41
C LEU A 310 -11.05 -36.09 -15.50
N ASP A 311 -11.95 -36.10 -14.50
CA ASP A 311 -12.22 -37.27 -13.66
C ASP A 311 -12.99 -38.35 -14.44
N ALA A 312 -13.87 -37.95 -15.36
CA ALA A 312 -14.65 -38.87 -16.20
C ALA A 312 -13.88 -39.38 -17.43
N GLY A 313 -12.84 -38.69 -17.89
CA GLY A 313 -12.02 -39.14 -19.03
C GLY A 313 -11.25 -38.03 -19.75
N PRO A 314 -10.68 -38.34 -20.93
CA PRO A 314 -10.00 -37.35 -21.74
C PRO A 314 -10.98 -36.29 -22.26
N LEU A 315 -10.54 -35.03 -22.27
CA LEU A 315 -11.32 -33.93 -22.85
C LEU A 315 -11.47 -34.11 -24.36
N THR A 316 -12.65 -33.79 -24.89
CA THR A 316 -12.84 -33.62 -26.33
C THR A 316 -11.99 -32.46 -26.87
N PHE A 317 -11.73 -32.43 -28.17
CA PHE A 317 -10.97 -31.36 -28.80
C PHE A 317 -11.52 -29.96 -28.47
N ARG A 318 -12.85 -29.79 -28.50
CA ARG A 318 -13.50 -28.52 -28.17
C ARG A 318 -13.27 -28.12 -26.71
N GLN A 319 -13.44 -29.05 -25.78
CA GLN A 319 -13.23 -28.79 -24.35
C GLN A 319 -11.75 -28.47 -24.06
N ALA A 320 -10.82 -29.18 -24.72
CA ALA A 320 -9.39 -28.88 -24.63
C ALA A 320 -9.08 -27.47 -25.15
N ALA A 321 -9.65 -27.06 -26.29
CA ALA A 321 -9.48 -25.71 -26.82
C ALA A 321 -10.03 -24.63 -25.86
N GLN A 322 -11.16 -24.87 -25.20
CA GLN A 322 -11.71 -23.98 -24.18
C GLN A 322 -10.79 -23.87 -22.95
N LEU A 323 -10.26 -25.00 -22.46
CA LEU A 323 -9.30 -24.99 -21.35
C LEU A 323 -8.00 -24.29 -21.73
N TYR A 324 -7.53 -24.47 -22.96
CA TYR A 324 -6.37 -23.77 -23.50
C TYR A 324 -6.59 -22.25 -23.53
N GLY A 325 -7.77 -21.80 -23.98
CA GLY A 325 -8.16 -20.38 -23.97
C GLY A 325 -8.04 -19.76 -22.59
N LEU A 326 -8.62 -20.41 -21.57
CA LEU A 326 -8.55 -19.98 -20.17
C LEU A 326 -7.12 -20.01 -19.59
N THR A 327 -6.26 -20.88 -20.11
CA THR A 327 -4.89 -21.08 -19.59
C THR A 327 -3.87 -20.17 -20.26
N PHE A 328 -4.00 -19.84 -21.55
CA PHE A 328 -2.92 -19.19 -22.31
C PHE A 328 -3.28 -17.87 -23.00
N GLU A 329 -4.54 -17.50 -23.17
CA GLU A 329 -4.88 -16.31 -23.99
C GLU A 329 -4.61 -14.98 -23.30
N ARG A 330 -4.88 -14.85 -21.99
CA ARG A 330 -4.76 -13.56 -21.29
C ARG A 330 -4.26 -13.72 -19.85
N PRO A 331 -3.24 -12.93 -19.45
CA PRO A 331 -2.87 -12.69 -18.05
C PRO A 331 -4.09 -12.45 -17.16
N CYS A 332 -4.45 -13.45 -16.37
CA CYS A 332 -5.54 -13.33 -15.41
C CYS A 332 -5.51 -14.43 -14.37
N ARG A 333 -6.33 -14.25 -13.33
CA ARG A 333 -6.54 -15.22 -12.24
C ARG A 333 -6.87 -16.64 -12.75
N MET A 334 -7.53 -16.74 -13.90
CA MET A 334 -7.94 -18.03 -14.46
C MET A 334 -6.77 -18.88 -14.97
N GLN A 335 -5.66 -18.26 -15.38
CA GLN A 335 -4.50 -19.01 -15.85
C GLN A 335 -3.90 -19.83 -14.71
N GLY A 336 -3.71 -19.24 -13.51
CA GLY A 336 -3.19 -19.96 -12.36
C GLY A 336 -4.11 -21.10 -11.90
N VAL A 337 -5.42 -20.90 -12.00
CA VAL A 337 -6.43 -21.90 -11.64
C VAL A 337 -6.51 -23.05 -12.65
N CYS A 338 -6.38 -22.76 -13.95
CA CYS A 338 -6.53 -23.75 -15.02
C CYS A 338 -5.22 -24.46 -15.38
N ALA A 339 -4.06 -23.86 -15.09
CA ALA A 339 -2.75 -24.44 -15.42
C ALA A 339 -2.55 -25.87 -14.87
N PRO A 340 -2.94 -26.21 -13.63
CA PRO A 340 -2.87 -27.60 -13.15
C PRO A 340 -3.78 -28.56 -13.92
N LEU A 341 -4.96 -28.10 -14.35
CA LEU A 341 -5.91 -28.90 -15.15
C LEU A 341 -5.35 -29.14 -16.56
N TRP A 342 -4.74 -28.12 -17.17
CA TRP A 342 -4.06 -28.25 -18.44
C TRP A 342 -2.88 -29.23 -18.33
N LEU A 343 -2.08 -29.15 -17.26
CA LEU A 343 -0.99 -30.09 -17.01
C LEU A 343 -1.49 -31.54 -16.85
N ARG A 344 -2.66 -31.72 -16.23
CA ARG A 344 -3.33 -33.03 -16.10
C ARG A 344 -3.78 -33.56 -17.46
N HIS A 345 -4.33 -32.70 -18.32
CA HIS A 345 -4.79 -33.04 -19.67
C HIS A 345 -3.64 -33.32 -20.65
N ALA A 346 -2.72 -32.36 -20.82
CA ALA A 346 -1.66 -32.38 -21.83
C ALA A 346 -0.40 -33.13 -21.38
N GLY A 347 -0.30 -33.46 -20.09
CA GLY A 347 0.82 -34.22 -19.54
C GLY A 347 2.11 -33.39 -19.36
N PRO A 348 3.23 -34.05 -19.03
CA PRO A 348 4.48 -33.38 -18.61
C PRO A 348 5.10 -32.45 -19.64
N THR A 349 4.83 -32.65 -20.94
CA THR A 349 5.36 -31.81 -22.03
C THR A 349 4.83 -30.38 -21.99
N ALA A 350 3.68 -30.14 -21.34
CA ALA A 350 3.14 -28.80 -21.15
C ALA A 350 3.85 -28.00 -20.03
N LEU A 351 4.61 -28.66 -19.16
CA LEU A 351 5.19 -28.05 -17.96
C LEU A 351 6.09 -26.84 -18.26
N PRO A 352 7.07 -26.89 -19.20
CA PRO A 352 7.95 -25.75 -19.46
C PRO A 352 7.17 -24.49 -19.85
N ARG A 353 6.13 -24.64 -20.66
CA ARG A 353 5.27 -23.53 -21.10
C ARG A 353 4.46 -22.94 -19.95
N LEU A 354 3.93 -23.79 -19.06
CA LEU A 354 3.20 -23.33 -17.87
C LEU A 354 4.11 -22.59 -16.89
N LEU A 355 5.33 -23.08 -16.68
CA LEU A 355 6.30 -22.40 -15.80
C LEU A 355 6.77 -21.07 -16.39
N ALA A 356 7.02 -21.01 -17.69
CA ALA A 356 7.36 -19.77 -18.39
C ALA A 356 6.22 -18.74 -18.33
N LEU A 357 4.97 -19.21 -18.33
CA LEU A 357 3.79 -18.36 -18.15
C LEU A 357 3.66 -17.85 -16.70
N MET A 358 3.90 -18.69 -15.70
CA MET A 358 3.53 -18.36 -14.31
C MET A 358 4.66 -17.70 -13.52
N THR A 359 5.89 -18.21 -13.63
CA THR A 359 7.00 -17.77 -12.76
C THR A 359 7.36 -16.28 -12.85
N PRO A 360 7.30 -15.61 -14.02
CA PRO A 360 7.63 -14.17 -14.11
C PRO A 360 6.64 -13.26 -13.36
N HIS A 361 5.41 -13.72 -13.14
CA HIS A 361 4.33 -12.92 -12.56
C HIS A 361 4.04 -13.27 -11.10
N LEU A 362 4.90 -14.03 -10.43
CA LEU A 362 4.70 -14.37 -9.01
C LEU A 362 4.77 -13.14 -8.08
N GLY A 363 5.41 -12.06 -8.53
CA GLY A 363 5.43 -10.77 -7.83
C GLY A 363 4.34 -9.78 -8.29
N ASP A 364 3.40 -10.20 -9.13
CA ASP A 364 2.28 -9.37 -9.55
C ASP A 364 1.15 -9.45 -8.51
N TYR A 365 0.72 -8.32 -7.96
CA TYR A 365 -0.30 -8.30 -6.90
C TYR A 365 -1.69 -8.73 -7.37
N GLY A 366 -1.99 -8.64 -8.68
CA GLY A 366 -3.29 -8.97 -9.25
C GLY A 366 -3.47 -10.46 -9.55
N ILE A 367 -2.36 -11.17 -9.84
CA ILE A 367 -2.38 -12.58 -10.29
C ILE A 367 -1.40 -13.51 -9.58
N GLY A 368 -0.37 -12.99 -8.91
CA GLY A 368 0.72 -13.76 -8.30
C GLY A 368 0.24 -14.77 -7.25
N GLU A 369 -0.73 -14.41 -6.42
CA GLU A 369 -1.37 -15.33 -5.45
C GLU A 369 -1.95 -16.57 -6.15
N TYR A 370 -2.72 -16.36 -7.22
CA TYR A 370 -3.35 -17.44 -7.99
C TYR A 370 -2.32 -18.32 -8.69
N TYR A 371 -1.19 -17.72 -9.09
CA TYR A 371 -0.09 -18.46 -9.71
C TYR A 371 0.64 -19.32 -8.69
N ALA A 372 0.93 -18.79 -7.49
CA ALA A 372 1.48 -19.58 -6.40
C ALA A 372 0.55 -20.76 -6.03
N GLN A 373 -0.75 -20.51 -5.90
CA GLN A 373 -1.74 -21.59 -5.66
C GLN A 373 -1.77 -22.62 -6.79
N GLY A 374 -1.68 -22.19 -8.05
CA GLY A 374 -1.57 -23.08 -9.20
C GLY A 374 -0.32 -23.97 -9.12
N LEU A 375 0.84 -23.40 -8.83
CA LEU A 375 2.09 -24.14 -8.64
C LEU A 375 1.99 -25.14 -7.48
N ALA A 376 1.34 -24.75 -6.38
CA ALA A 376 1.08 -25.64 -5.24
C ALA A 376 0.30 -26.89 -5.68
N ARG A 377 -0.75 -26.72 -6.50
CA ARG A 377 -1.58 -27.83 -7.03
C ARG A 377 -0.85 -28.71 -8.04
N MET A 378 0.19 -28.20 -8.70
CA MET A 378 1.06 -29.02 -9.56
C MET A 378 2.02 -29.91 -8.73
N GLY A 379 2.18 -29.63 -7.43
CA GLY A 379 3.03 -30.37 -6.51
C GLY A 379 4.47 -30.45 -6.99
N ARG A 380 5.12 -31.61 -6.84
CA ARG A 380 6.53 -31.82 -7.23
C ARG A 380 6.88 -31.41 -8.66
N ARG A 381 5.91 -31.43 -9.60
CA ARG A 381 6.16 -31.07 -11.00
C ARG A 381 6.56 -29.60 -11.14
N ALA A 382 6.15 -28.75 -10.20
CA ALA A 382 6.53 -27.35 -10.15
C ALA A 382 7.88 -27.08 -9.44
N ALA A 383 8.69 -28.11 -9.13
CA ALA A 383 10.01 -27.93 -8.54
C ALA A 383 10.92 -26.88 -9.23
N PRO A 384 10.92 -26.73 -10.58
CA PRO A 384 11.72 -25.69 -11.22
C PRO A 384 11.26 -24.25 -10.91
N ALA A 385 10.08 -24.05 -10.34
CA ALA A 385 9.59 -22.74 -9.89
C ALA A 385 10.08 -22.34 -8.48
N LEU A 386 10.75 -23.24 -7.76
CA LEU A 386 11.24 -22.98 -6.39
C LEU A 386 12.15 -21.74 -6.29
N PRO A 387 13.07 -21.46 -7.23
CA PRO A 387 13.87 -20.24 -7.18
C PRO A 387 13.01 -18.97 -7.22
N SER A 388 12.00 -18.91 -8.10
CA SER A 388 11.11 -17.75 -8.21
C SER A 388 10.21 -17.59 -6.98
N LEU A 389 9.68 -18.69 -6.44
CA LEU A 389 8.92 -18.66 -5.18
C LEU A 389 9.79 -18.20 -4.00
N THR A 390 11.04 -18.66 -3.95
CA THR A 390 11.99 -18.27 -2.91
C THR A 390 12.37 -16.80 -3.02
N ALA A 391 12.59 -16.30 -4.25
CA ALA A 391 12.80 -14.89 -4.49
C ALA A 391 11.61 -14.03 -4.03
N VAL A 392 10.36 -14.51 -4.19
CA VAL A 392 9.18 -13.83 -3.63
C VAL A 392 9.17 -13.89 -2.11
N ILE A 393 9.52 -15.01 -1.48
CA ILE A 393 9.51 -15.17 -0.01
C ILE A 393 10.59 -14.30 0.64
N ASP A 394 11.79 -14.30 0.08
CA ASP A 394 12.99 -13.70 0.67
C ASP A 394 13.09 -12.19 0.38
N ARG A 395 12.10 -11.58 -0.29
CA ARG A 395 12.08 -10.12 -0.47
C ARG A 395 12.10 -9.45 0.91
N ARG A 396 12.99 -8.47 1.05
CA ARG A 396 13.04 -7.62 2.24
C ARG A 396 11.94 -6.57 2.24
N THR A 397 11.64 -6.02 1.06
CA THR A 397 10.63 -4.99 0.85
C THR A 397 9.32 -5.55 0.30
N ARG A 398 8.22 -4.90 0.67
CA ARG A 398 6.88 -5.22 0.15
C ARG A 398 6.77 -4.92 -1.34
N ILE A 399 5.77 -5.53 -1.98
CA ILE A 399 5.44 -5.21 -3.36
C ILE A 399 4.63 -3.91 -3.38
N PRO A 400 5.05 -2.88 -4.14
CA PRO A 400 4.24 -1.69 -4.30
C PRO A 400 2.96 -2.05 -5.05
N VAL A 401 1.82 -1.75 -4.44
CA VAL A 401 0.49 -1.97 -5.03
C VAL A 401 -0.22 -0.63 -5.08
N ASN A 402 -1.01 -0.39 -6.12
CA ASN A 402 -1.89 0.78 -6.15
C ASN A 402 -3.28 0.37 -5.65
N ASP A 403 -3.39 0.15 -4.34
CA ASP A 403 -4.68 -0.05 -3.66
C ASP A 403 -5.13 1.27 -3.03
N SER A 404 -6.38 1.32 -2.60
CA SER A 404 -7.01 2.45 -1.92
C SER A 404 -6.35 2.85 -0.59
N SER A 405 -5.53 1.98 0.03
CA SER A 405 -4.79 2.28 1.25
C SER A 405 -3.52 1.44 1.41
N ARG A 406 -2.51 1.99 2.10
CA ARG A 406 -1.24 1.32 2.44
C ARG A 406 -1.43 0.06 3.31
N ASP A 407 -2.41 0.07 4.22
CA ASP A 407 -2.77 -1.13 5.00
C ASP A 407 -3.39 -2.22 4.09
N GLY A 408 -4.17 -1.83 3.08
CA GLY A 408 -4.65 -2.73 2.02
C GLY A 408 -3.52 -3.33 1.18
N GLU A 409 -2.56 -2.50 0.76
CA GLU A 409 -1.35 -2.96 0.05
C GLU A 409 -0.56 -3.98 0.89
N MET A 410 -0.35 -3.70 2.17
CA MET A 410 0.31 -4.62 3.11
C MET A 410 -0.44 -5.96 3.22
N MET A 411 -1.77 -5.93 3.34
CA MET A 411 -2.60 -7.15 3.40
C MET A 411 -2.49 -7.99 2.12
N LEU A 412 -2.43 -7.35 0.94
CA LEU A 412 -2.23 -8.04 -0.33
C LEU A 412 -0.84 -8.70 -0.41
N ASP A 413 0.22 -8.00 0.03
CA ASP A 413 1.58 -8.57 0.10
C ASP A 413 1.64 -9.76 1.07
N GLU A 414 1.02 -9.68 2.26
CA GLU A 414 0.96 -10.78 3.22
C GLU A 414 0.20 -12.00 2.64
N THR A 415 -0.90 -11.77 1.92
CA THR A 415 -1.66 -12.85 1.25
C THR A 415 -0.82 -13.55 0.19
N MET A 416 -0.09 -12.79 -0.62
CA MET A 416 0.80 -13.32 -1.65
C MET A 416 2.00 -14.07 -1.03
N LEU A 417 2.59 -13.54 0.04
CA LEU A 417 3.65 -14.21 0.79
C LEU A 417 3.17 -15.55 1.36
N ALA A 418 1.99 -15.58 1.97
CA ALA A 418 1.39 -16.81 2.49
C ALA A 418 1.20 -17.85 1.37
N ALA A 419 0.66 -17.44 0.21
CA ALA A 419 0.48 -18.32 -0.95
C ALA A 419 1.83 -18.85 -1.48
N ALA A 420 2.87 -18.01 -1.54
CA ALA A 420 4.20 -18.44 -1.98
C ALA A 420 4.85 -19.45 -1.00
N VAL A 421 4.72 -19.21 0.31
CA VAL A 421 5.19 -20.12 1.36
C VAL A 421 4.46 -21.46 1.28
N GLU A 422 3.14 -21.43 1.11
CA GLU A 422 2.32 -22.64 0.95
C GLU A 422 2.71 -23.43 -0.31
N ALA A 423 2.87 -22.74 -1.45
CA ALA A 423 3.31 -23.36 -2.69
C ALA A 423 4.68 -24.04 -2.55
N ARG A 424 5.65 -23.35 -1.95
CA ARG A 424 6.98 -23.91 -1.67
C ARG A 424 6.86 -25.16 -0.79
N ARG A 425 6.03 -25.11 0.27
CA ARG A 425 5.81 -26.24 1.17
C ARG A 425 5.17 -27.43 0.44
N ALA A 426 4.16 -27.21 -0.38
CA ALA A 426 3.47 -28.24 -1.14
C ALA A 426 4.43 -28.96 -2.12
N ILE A 427 5.22 -28.20 -2.87
CA ILE A 427 6.22 -28.73 -3.80
C ILE A 427 7.25 -29.61 -3.06
N LEU A 428 7.77 -29.13 -1.93
CA LEU A 428 8.79 -29.85 -1.15
C LEU A 428 8.25 -31.10 -0.44
N ALA A 429 7.03 -31.04 0.11
CA ALA A 429 6.40 -32.18 0.79
C ALA A 429 6.23 -33.38 -0.15
N ASP A 430 5.89 -33.12 -1.41
CA ASP A 430 5.71 -34.16 -2.42
C ASP A 430 7.05 -34.71 -2.96
N CYS A 431 8.12 -33.90 -2.94
CA CYS A 431 9.48 -34.38 -3.19
C CYS A 431 9.96 -35.34 -2.08
N GLY A 432 9.69 -35.01 -0.80
CA GLY A 432 10.09 -35.83 0.34
C GLY A 432 9.39 -37.19 0.40
N ARG A 433 8.07 -37.24 0.12
CA ARG A 433 7.29 -38.49 0.09
C ARG A 433 7.78 -39.48 -0.97
N HIS A 434 8.22 -38.99 -2.13
CA HIS A 434 8.74 -39.86 -3.19
C HIS A 434 10.09 -40.48 -2.82
N ARG A 435 10.98 -39.72 -2.19
CA ARG A 435 12.30 -40.20 -1.73
C ARG A 435 12.16 -41.26 -0.64
N ALA A 436 11.22 -41.08 0.30
CA ALA A 436 10.92 -42.08 1.33
C ALA A 436 10.30 -43.37 0.73
N GLY A 437 9.45 -43.25 -0.30
CA GLY A 437 8.88 -44.39 -1.03
C GLY A 437 9.93 -45.18 -1.83
N GLN A 438 10.85 -44.49 -2.50
CA GLN A 438 11.96 -45.13 -3.22
C GLN A 438 12.89 -45.88 -2.26
N ILE A 439 13.28 -45.29 -1.13
CA ILE A 439 14.13 -45.97 -0.13
C ILE A 439 13.47 -47.23 0.46
N ARG A 440 12.15 -47.21 0.67
CA ARG A 440 11.40 -48.40 1.13
C ARG A 440 11.35 -49.50 0.06
N ASN A 441 11.15 -49.14 -1.20
CA ASN A 441 11.15 -50.11 -2.30
C ASN A 441 12.56 -50.66 -2.59
N SER A 442 13.62 -49.86 -2.42
CA SER A 442 15.01 -50.34 -2.57
C SER A 442 15.42 -51.32 -1.46
N ARG A 443 14.86 -51.22 -0.25
CA ARG A 443 15.10 -52.19 0.84
C ARG A 443 14.27 -53.47 0.73
N ALA A 444 13.25 -53.50 -0.14
CA ALA A 444 12.45 -54.70 -0.41
C ALA A 444 13.02 -55.55 -1.57
N ILE A 445 14.08 -55.09 -2.25
CA ILE A 445 14.73 -55.78 -3.38
C ILE A 445 16.19 -56.10 -3.01
N THR A 446 16.41 -56.64 -1.82
CA THR A 446 17.69 -57.28 -1.46
C THR A 446 17.35 -58.59 -0.77
N PRO A 447 17.55 -59.75 -1.41
CA PRO A 447 17.32 -61.06 -0.81
C PRO A 447 18.32 -61.36 0.32
#